data_AF-A0A087B6A4-F1
#
_entry.id   AF-A0A087B6A4-F1
#
_cell.length_a   1.000
_cell.length_b   1.000
_cell.length_c   1.000
_cell.angle_alpha   90.00
_cell.angle_beta   90.00
_cell.angle_gamma   90.00
#
_symmetry.space_group_name_H-M   'P 1'
#
loop_
_entity.id
_entity.type
_entity.pdbx_description
1 polymer ?
#
loop_
_entity_poly.entity_id
_entity_poly.type
_entity_poly.pdbx_seq_one_letter_code
_entity_poly.pdbx_strand_id
1 'polypeptide(L)'
;MIALRNLMPNPKPASTSGFIPKRGENDMQMEYVENSTTDAYILLTAINDLSDKYCRYDVGVLPAGSYVYAAHVVCEEQRLDVLRVIAVDDNGRERELANVRYDSGQGVYTVPFALSEPTRIRLRIQAPNTAGRTANYRRLIVCKAEDYQEVVQLYERGVLQFPWFDGDTMPIRCAIR
;
A
#
# COMPACT_ATOMS: atom_id res chain seq x y z
N MET A 1 -15.58 2.77 21.87
CA MET A 1 -14.86 1.73 21.10
C MET A 1 -14.62 2.33 19.73
N ILE A 2 -13.35 2.50 19.32
CA ILE A 2 -13.01 3.01 17.99
C ILE A 2 -12.69 1.79 17.12
N ALA A 3 -13.38 1.64 16.00
CA ALA A 3 -13.16 0.56 15.04
C ALA A 3 -12.28 1.09 13.91
N LEU A 4 -10.96 0.92 14.02
CA LEU A 4 -10.04 1.26 12.94
C LEU A 4 -10.21 0.22 11.83
N ARG A 5 -10.39 0.66 10.58
CA ARG A 5 -10.66 -0.24 9.44
C ARG A 5 -9.68 0.01 8.31
N ASN A 6 -8.95 -1.03 7.90
CA ASN A 6 -8.28 -1.03 6.60
C ASN A 6 -9.33 -1.22 5.51
N LEU A 7 -9.30 -0.30 4.56
CA LEU A 7 -10.22 -0.24 3.43
C LEU A 7 -9.69 -1.02 2.23
N MET A 8 -8.44 -1.49 2.28
CA MET A 8 -7.96 -2.48 1.33
C MET A 8 -8.69 -3.81 1.56
N PRO A 9 -9.32 -4.42 0.54
CA PRO A 9 -9.65 -5.83 0.61
C PRO A 9 -8.38 -6.66 0.90
N ASN A 10 -8.52 -7.80 1.57
CA ASN A 10 -7.41 -8.73 1.89
C ASN A 10 -6.05 -8.06 2.21
N PRO A 11 -5.99 -7.20 3.25
CA PRO A 11 -4.82 -6.37 3.52
C PRO A 11 -3.61 -7.16 4.04
N LYS A 12 -3.81 -8.44 4.43
CA LYS A 12 -2.75 -9.41 4.65
C LYS A 12 -2.44 -10.11 3.33
N PRO A 13 -1.33 -9.81 2.65
CA PRO A 13 -0.87 -10.69 1.59
C PRO A 13 -0.56 -12.03 2.25
N ALA A 14 -1.34 -13.07 1.96
CA ALA A 14 -0.95 -14.47 2.15
C ALA A 14 -0.50 -15.10 0.82
N SER A 15 -0.56 -14.31 -0.24
CA SER A 15 -0.19 -14.62 -1.62
C SER A 15 -0.16 -13.32 -2.43
N THR A 16 0.23 -13.42 -3.70
CA THR A 16 0.19 -12.32 -4.66
C THR A 16 -1.20 -12.10 -5.29
N SER A 17 -2.22 -12.90 -4.92
CA SER A 17 -3.51 -12.96 -5.64
C SER A 17 -4.32 -11.66 -5.63
N GLY A 18 -4.12 -10.78 -4.63
CA GLY A 18 -4.73 -9.45 -4.58
C GLY A 18 -4.02 -8.39 -5.42
N PHE A 19 -2.84 -8.70 -5.98
CA PHE A 19 -2.01 -7.78 -6.75
C PHE A 19 -2.07 -8.15 -8.23
N ILE A 20 -2.48 -7.19 -9.05
CA ILE A 20 -2.64 -7.39 -10.49
C ILE A 20 -1.46 -6.70 -11.19
N PRO A 21 -0.53 -7.42 -11.84
CA PRO A 21 0.54 -6.79 -12.59
C PRO A 21 -0.04 -5.95 -13.75
N LYS A 22 0.67 -4.89 -14.14
CA LYS A 22 0.36 -4.14 -15.36
C LYS A 22 0.26 -5.10 -16.55
N ARG A 23 -0.87 -5.04 -17.27
CA ARG A 23 -1.29 -6.07 -18.22
C ARG A 23 -0.35 -6.13 -19.42
N GLY A 24 0.13 -7.33 -19.77
CA GLY A 24 0.86 -7.60 -21.02
C GLY A 24 2.37 -7.50 -20.94
N GLU A 25 2.94 -7.26 -19.76
CA GLU A 25 4.37 -6.98 -19.58
C GLU A 25 5.02 -8.08 -18.73
N ASN A 26 5.96 -8.83 -19.31
CA ASN A 26 6.86 -9.76 -18.59
C ASN A 26 8.08 -9.01 -18.04
N ASP A 27 7.86 -7.76 -17.61
CA ASP A 27 8.93 -6.78 -17.34
C ASP A 27 9.29 -6.72 -15.85
N MET A 28 8.49 -7.37 -15.01
CA MET A 28 8.75 -7.55 -13.59
C MET A 28 8.30 -8.93 -13.11
N GLN A 29 8.98 -9.42 -12.08
CA GLN A 29 8.60 -10.58 -11.30
C GLN A 29 7.98 -10.11 -9.98
N MET A 30 6.91 -10.78 -9.54
CA MET A 30 6.22 -10.48 -8.30
C MET A 30 6.11 -11.74 -7.44
N GLU A 31 6.56 -11.65 -6.20
CA GLU A 31 6.60 -12.75 -5.25
C GLU A 31 6.00 -12.35 -3.90
N TYR A 32 5.36 -13.30 -3.24
CA TYR A 32 5.07 -13.20 -1.81
C TYR A 32 6.21 -13.89 -1.06
N VAL A 33 6.82 -13.18 -0.13
CA VAL A 33 7.93 -13.70 0.69
C VAL A 33 7.52 -13.62 2.15
N GLU A 34 7.65 -14.74 2.85
CA GLU A 34 7.41 -14.86 4.29
C GLU A 34 8.69 -15.29 4.99
N ASN A 35 9.33 -14.35 5.69
CA ASN A 35 10.56 -14.61 6.44
C ASN A 35 10.29 -15.12 7.86
N SER A 36 9.15 -14.73 8.43
CA SER A 36 8.66 -15.20 9.73
C SER A 36 7.14 -15.01 9.83
N THR A 37 6.52 -15.54 10.88
CA THR A 37 5.10 -15.32 11.20
C THR A 37 4.69 -13.85 11.33
N THR A 38 5.66 -12.94 11.49
CA THR A 38 5.44 -11.50 11.69
C THR A 38 6.03 -10.61 10.58
N ASP A 39 6.73 -11.19 9.62
CA ASP A 39 7.41 -10.45 8.55
C ASP A 39 7.20 -11.13 7.20
N ALA A 40 6.21 -10.63 6.49
CA ALA A 40 5.87 -11.02 5.13
C ALA A 40 5.69 -9.78 4.25
N TYR A 41 6.05 -9.90 2.97
CA TYR A 41 6.03 -8.79 2.03
C TYR A 41 5.78 -9.24 0.59
N ILE A 42 5.38 -8.27 -0.25
CA ILE A 42 5.42 -8.41 -1.70
C ILE A 42 6.78 -7.92 -2.18
N LEU A 43 7.50 -8.77 -2.89
CA LEU A 43 8.75 -8.45 -3.57
C LEU A 43 8.47 -8.21 -5.05
N LEU A 44 8.90 -7.06 -5.58
CA LEU A 44 8.91 -6.76 -6.99
C LEU A 44 10.35 -6.69 -7.48
N THR A 45 10.68 -7.48 -8.51
CA THR A 45 11.99 -7.50 -9.16
C THR A 45 11.85 -7.06 -10.61
N ALA A 46 12.63 -6.09 -11.04
CA ALA A 46 12.65 -5.66 -12.43
C ALA A 46 13.36 -6.71 -13.31
N ILE A 47 12.73 -7.14 -14.40
CA ILE A 47 13.31 -8.11 -15.35
C ILE A 47 14.15 -7.40 -16.43
N ASN A 48 13.74 -6.21 -16.86
CA ASN A 48 14.42 -5.41 -17.87
C ASN A 48 14.50 -3.93 -17.44
N ASP A 49 15.18 -3.10 -18.24
CA ASP A 49 15.24 -1.65 -18.04
C ASP A 49 14.02 -0.99 -18.70
N LEU A 50 13.03 -0.63 -17.89
CA LEU A 50 11.78 -0.04 -18.37
C LEU A 50 11.15 0.80 -17.27
N SER A 51 10.62 1.98 -17.62
CA SER A 51 9.88 2.83 -16.70
C SER A 51 8.45 2.34 -16.49
N ASP A 52 7.85 2.72 -15.37
CA ASP A 52 6.42 2.54 -15.10
C ASP A 52 5.96 1.07 -15.02
N LYS A 53 6.76 0.22 -14.36
CA LYS A 53 6.40 -1.15 -13.98
C LYS A 53 5.76 -1.17 -12.61
N TYR A 54 4.57 -1.73 -12.47
CA TYR A 54 3.84 -1.77 -11.21
C TYR A 54 2.89 -2.96 -11.14
N CYS A 55 2.50 -3.32 -9.92
CA CYS A 55 1.26 -4.05 -9.70
C CYS A 55 0.25 -3.14 -9.01
N ARG A 56 -1.03 -3.38 -9.29
CA ARG A 56 -2.15 -2.62 -8.75
C ARG A 56 -2.97 -3.44 -7.78
N TYR A 57 -3.63 -2.72 -6.89
CA TYR A 57 -4.61 -3.24 -5.96
C TYR A 57 -5.93 -2.49 -6.18
N ASP A 58 -7.03 -3.21 -6.46
CA ASP A 58 -8.35 -2.60 -6.70
C ASP A 58 -9.10 -2.47 -5.36
N VAL A 59 -9.24 -1.24 -4.84
CA VAL A 59 -9.90 -0.97 -3.55
C VAL A 59 -11.42 -0.95 -3.69
N GLY A 60 -11.92 -0.60 -4.87
CA GLY A 60 -13.36 -0.38 -5.13
C GLY A 60 -13.73 1.10 -5.01
N VAL A 61 -14.99 1.40 -4.70
CA VAL A 61 -15.48 2.78 -4.58
C VAL A 61 -15.30 3.27 -3.15
N LEU A 62 -14.53 4.34 -2.97
CA LEU A 62 -14.44 5.07 -1.71
C LEU A 62 -15.39 6.27 -1.74
N PRO A 63 -16.13 6.57 -0.66
CA PRO A 63 -16.94 7.79 -0.59
C PRO A 63 -16.06 9.05 -0.55
N ALA A 64 -16.70 10.22 -0.62
CA ALA A 64 -16.00 11.49 -0.38
C ALA A 64 -15.30 11.50 0.99
N GLY A 65 -14.18 12.21 1.09
CA GLY A 65 -13.41 12.40 2.32
C GLY A 65 -11.89 12.32 2.14
N SER A 66 -11.17 12.37 3.26
CA SER A 66 -9.70 12.32 3.30
C SER A 66 -9.18 10.95 3.74
N TYR A 67 -8.12 10.51 3.09
CA TYR A 67 -7.55 9.17 3.23
C TYR A 67 -6.04 9.21 3.27
N VAL A 68 -5.45 8.15 3.81
CA VAL A 68 -4.02 7.88 3.74
C VAL A 68 -3.82 6.48 3.18
N TYR A 69 -3.03 6.39 2.11
CA TYR A 69 -2.42 5.15 1.66
C TYR A 69 -0.99 5.08 2.18
N ALA A 70 -0.61 4.03 2.88
CA ALA A 70 0.76 3.87 3.38
C ALA A 70 1.29 2.46 3.19
N ALA A 71 2.60 2.35 3.13
CA ALA A 71 3.33 1.09 3.19
C ALA A 71 4.71 1.31 3.77
N HIS A 72 5.27 0.29 4.40
CA HIS A 72 6.69 0.24 4.70
C HIS A 72 7.43 -0.29 3.46
N VAL A 73 8.39 0.49 2.96
CA VAL A 73 9.05 0.23 1.68
C VAL A 73 10.55 0.11 1.87
N VAL A 74 11.14 -0.88 1.22
CA VAL A 74 12.58 -0.97 1.00
C VAL A 74 12.81 -1.11 -0.49
N CYS A 75 13.56 -0.17 -1.08
CA CYS A 75 13.82 -0.15 -2.51
C CYS A 75 15.30 0.10 -2.78
N GLU A 76 15.87 -0.64 -3.72
CA GLU A 76 17.26 -0.47 -4.17
C GLU A 76 17.43 0.69 -5.16
N GLU A 77 16.33 1.21 -5.70
CA GLU A 77 16.32 2.33 -6.65
C GLU A 77 15.82 3.62 -5.99
N GLN A 78 16.65 4.65 -6.06
CA GLN A 78 16.28 5.99 -5.59
C GLN A 78 15.36 6.69 -6.60
N ARG A 79 14.56 7.64 -6.11
CA ARG A 79 13.68 8.50 -6.90
C ARG A 79 12.57 7.77 -7.65
N LEU A 80 12.19 6.58 -7.19
CA LEU A 80 11.05 5.81 -7.70
C LEU A 80 9.74 6.25 -7.03
N ASP A 81 8.67 6.44 -7.80
CA ASP A 81 7.33 6.72 -7.24
C ASP A 81 6.71 5.43 -6.68
N VAL A 82 7.11 5.06 -5.47
CA VAL A 82 6.86 3.74 -4.88
C VAL A 82 5.40 3.45 -4.57
N LEU A 83 4.63 4.46 -4.15
CA LEU A 83 3.19 4.32 -3.88
C LEU A 83 2.43 5.36 -4.68
N ARG A 84 1.36 4.93 -5.36
CA ARG A 84 0.52 5.80 -6.19
C ARG A 84 -0.95 5.50 -5.98
N VAL A 85 -1.77 6.54 -5.99
CA VAL A 85 -3.23 6.46 -5.85
C VAL A 85 -3.87 6.91 -7.15
N ILE A 86 -4.72 6.07 -7.71
CA ILE A 86 -5.31 6.24 -9.03
C ILE A 86 -6.83 6.25 -8.92
N ALA A 87 -7.47 7.29 -9.43
CA ALA A 87 -8.89 7.32 -9.69
C ALA A 87 -9.20 6.64 -11.04
N VAL A 88 -10.29 5.89 -11.08
CA VAL A 88 -10.77 5.23 -12.29
C VAL A 88 -12.18 5.70 -12.58
N ASP A 89 -12.42 6.20 -13.79
CA ASP A 89 -13.78 6.54 -14.24
C ASP A 89 -14.55 5.30 -14.74
N ASP A 90 -15.84 5.47 -15.06
CA ASP A 90 -16.70 4.38 -15.51
C ASP A 90 -16.29 3.80 -16.89
N ASN A 91 -15.50 4.55 -17.66
CA ASN A 91 -14.92 4.09 -18.92
C ASN A 91 -13.56 3.39 -18.73
N GLY A 92 -13.12 3.21 -17.47
CA GLY A 92 -11.84 2.61 -17.14
C GLY A 92 -10.64 3.52 -17.36
N ARG A 93 -10.83 4.81 -17.63
CA ARG A 93 -9.73 5.77 -17.73
C ARG A 93 -9.15 6.03 -16.36
N GLU A 94 -7.83 6.08 -16.30
CA GLU A 94 -7.07 6.23 -15.07
C GLU A 94 -6.53 7.65 -14.94
N ARG A 95 -6.67 8.23 -13.76
CA ARG A 95 -6.08 9.52 -13.39
C ARG A 95 -5.33 9.37 -12.08
N GLU A 96 -4.06 9.71 -12.06
CA GLU A 96 -3.30 9.76 -10.80
C GLU A 96 -3.81 10.91 -9.92
N LEU A 97 -4.11 10.60 -8.67
CA LEU A 97 -4.53 11.58 -7.67
C LEU A 97 -3.34 12.06 -6.83
N ALA A 98 -2.47 11.12 -6.46
CA ALA A 98 -1.34 11.39 -5.59
C ALA A 98 -0.30 10.27 -5.70
N ASN A 99 0.95 10.59 -5.35
CA ASN A 99 2.04 9.64 -5.25
C ASN A 99 2.98 10.03 -4.10
N VAL A 100 3.88 9.13 -3.76
CA VAL A 100 5.06 9.44 -2.95
C VAL A 100 6.28 8.80 -3.58
N ARG A 101 7.36 9.58 -3.62
CA ARG A 101 8.65 9.16 -4.16
C ARG A 101 9.55 8.63 -3.06
N TYR A 102 10.24 7.55 -3.36
CA TYR A 102 11.31 7.01 -2.54
C TYR A 102 12.54 7.91 -2.66
N ASP A 103 12.93 8.52 -1.55
CA ASP A 103 14.02 9.48 -1.46
C ASP A 103 15.29 8.85 -0.89
N SER A 104 15.20 8.08 0.21
CA SER A 104 16.23 7.16 0.71
C SER A 104 15.78 6.45 2.00
N GLY A 105 16.37 5.30 2.30
CA GLY A 105 16.23 4.63 3.61
C GLY A 105 15.04 3.68 3.70
N GLN A 106 15.11 2.70 4.62
CA GLN A 106 13.96 1.87 4.94
C GLN A 106 12.99 2.71 5.78
N GLY A 107 11.73 2.80 5.36
CA GLY A 107 10.80 3.72 6.01
C GLY A 107 9.35 3.53 5.61
N VAL A 108 8.46 4.12 6.41
CA VAL A 108 7.03 4.15 6.11
C VAL A 108 6.78 5.33 5.18
N TYR A 109 6.27 5.02 4.00
CA TYR A 109 5.89 6.00 2.99
C TYR A 109 4.38 6.17 3.01
N THR A 110 3.94 7.42 2.96
CA THR A 110 2.53 7.80 3.07
C THR A 110 2.10 8.68 1.91
N VAL A 111 0.93 8.42 1.36
CA VAL A 111 0.27 9.18 0.31
C VAL A 111 -1.07 9.67 0.85
N PRO A 112 -1.16 10.90 1.38
CA PRO A 112 -2.43 11.52 1.72
C PRO A 112 -3.19 11.91 0.44
N PHE A 113 -4.50 11.66 0.40
CA PHE A 113 -5.36 12.08 -0.72
C PHE A 113 -6.77 12.40 -0.23
N ALA A 114 -7.49 13.22 -1.01
CA ALA A 114 -8.86 13.61 -0.71
C ALA A 114 -9.76 13.41 -1.93
N LEU A 115 -11.01 13.04 -1.67
CA LEU A 115 -12.05 12.80 -2.67
C LEU A 115 -13.22 13.75 -2.40
N SER A 116 -13.63 14.52 -3.41
CA SER A 116 -14.82 15.39 -3.33
C SER A 116 -16.13 14.63 -3.53
N GLU A 117 -16.07 13.44 -4.11
CA GLU A 117 -17.22 12.60 -4.45
C GLU A 117 -16.85 11.11 -4.39
N PRO A 118 -17.83 10.19 -4.35
CA PRO A 118 -17.55 8.77 -4.43
C PRO A 118 -16.73 8.41 -5.68
N THR A 119 -15.56 7.81 -5.50
CA THR A 119 -14.59 7.56 -6.57
C THR A 119 -14.08 6.13 -6.52
N ARG A 120 -13.96 5.45 -7.68
CA ARG A 120 -13.32 4.15 -7.77
C ARG A 120 -11.80 4.30 -7.69
N ILE A 121 -11.17 3.60 -6.76
CA ILE A 121 -9.75 3.73 -6.44
C ILE A 121 -8.98 2.45 -6.77
N ARG A 122 -7.82 2.65 -7.39
CA ARG A 122 -6.73 1.68 -7.49
C ARG A 122 -5.50 2.23 -6.79
N LEU A 123 -4.79 1.36 -6.10
CA LEU A 123 -3.47 1.65 -5.55
C LEU A 123 -2.44 0.99 -6.44
N ARG A 124 -1.24 1.58 -6.54
CA ARG A 124 -0.10 0.94 -7.20
C ARG A 124 1.09 0.92 -6.27
N ILE A 125 1.80 -0.20 -6.33
CA ILE A 125 3.16 -0.33 -5.84
C ILE A 125 4.08 -0.53 -7.04
N GLN A 126 5.20 0.19 -7.07
CA GLN A 126 6.06 0.30 -8.24
C GLN A 126 7.23 -0.69 -8.16
N ALA A 127 7.51 -1.43 -9.23
CA ALA A 127 8.78 -2.14 -9.35
C ALA A 127 9.89 -1.13 -9.74
N PRO A 128 11.17 -1.41 -9.40
CA PRO A 128 12.29 -0.60 -9.88
C PRO A 128 12.33 -0.52 -11.41
N ASN A 129 12.94 0.53 -11.94
CA ASN A 129 13.07 0.66 -13.39
C ASN A 129 14.28 -0.11 -13.92
N THR A 130 15.36 -0.20 -13.15
CA THR A 130 16.60 -0.90 -13.53
C THR A 130 16.50 -2.41 -13.33
N ALA A 131 16.86 -3.18 -14.37
CA ALA A 131 16.88 -4.64 -14.33
C ALA A 131 17.66 -5.21 -13.14
N GLY A 132 17.13 -6.27 -12.53
CA GLY A 132 17.73 -6.95 -11.37
C GLY A 132 17.53 -6.25 -10.03
N ARG A 133 17.09 -4.98 -10.00
CA ARG A 133 16.78 -4.29 -8.75
C ARG A 133 15.44 -4.72 -8.19
N THR A 134 15.34 -4.58 -6.87
CA THR A 134 14.17 -4.97 -6.09
C THR A 134 13.52 -3.83 -5.31
N ALA A 135 12.22 -3.97 -5.09
CA ALA A 135 11.45 -3.20 -4.13
C ALA A 135 10.55 -4.16 -3.34
N ASN A 136 10.59 -4.09 -2.02
CA ASN A 136 9.65 -4.82 -1.16
C ASN A 136 8.69 -3.89 -0.44
N TYR A 137 7.45 -4.37 -0.32
CA TYR A 137 6.32 -3.65 0.23
C TYR A 137 5.67 -4.47 1.33
N ARG A 138 5.59 -3.89 2.52
CA ARG A 138 4.97 -4.52 3.70
C ARG A 138 4.03 -3.56 4.41
N ARG A 139 3.10 -4.11 5.19
CA ARG A 139 2.21 -3.33 6.07
C ARG A 139 1.38 -2.31 5.27
N LEU A 140 0.77 -2.76 4.17
CA LEU A 140 -0.01 -1.88 3.29
C LEU A 140 -1.34 -1.51 3.95
N ILE A 141 -1.68 -0.23 3.92
CA ILE A 141 -2.92 0.29 4.51
C ILE A 141 -3.54 1.37 3.66
N VAL A 142 -4.86 1.30 3.48
CA VAL A 142 -5.69 2.48 3.18
C VAL A 142 -6.71 2.68 4.28
N CYS A 143 -6.75 3.86 4.88
CA CYS A 143 -7.74 4.22 5.90
C CYS A 143 -8.14 5.69 5.77
N LYS A 144 -9.13 6.12 6.55
CA LYS A 144 -9.44 7.55 6.68
C LYS A 144 -8.27 8.26 7.33
N ALA A 145 -8.06 9.53 6.96
CA ALA A 145 -6.94 10.30 7.50
C ALA A 145 -6.99 10.46 9.04
N GLU A 146 -8.19 10.56 9.61
CA GLU A 146 -8.41 10.61 11.07
C GLU A 146 -8.00 9.31 11.77
N ASP A 147 -8.32 8.15 11.17
CA ASP A 147 -7.94 6.85 11.71
C ASP A 147 -6.42 6.65 11.67
N TYR A 148 -5.75 7.14 10.62
CA TYR A 148 -4.31 6.97 10.46
C TYR A 148 -3.51 7.53 11.63
N GLN A 149 -3.90 8.71 12.15
CA GLN A 149 -3.23 9.32 13.31
C GLN A 149 -3.29 8.45 14.56
N GLU A 150 -4.45 7.86 14.83
CA GLU A 150 -4.64 6.96 15.97
C GLU A 150 -3.75 5.72 15.83
N VAL A 151 -3.67 5.15 14.63
CA VAL A 151 -2.84 3.97 14.41
C VAL A 151 -1.35 4.29 14.60
N VAL A 152 -0.89 5.50 14.22
CA VAL A 152 0.51 5.94 14.45
C VAL A 152 0.79 5.98 15.95
N GLN A 153 -0.10 6.60 16.73
CA GLN A 153 0.05 6.70 18.18
C GLN A 153 0.07 5.33 18.86
N LEU A 154 -0.78 4.40 18.43
CA LEU A 154 -0.83 3.04 18.99
C LEU A 154 0.43 2.23 18.66
N TYR A 155 0.98 2.42 17.46
CA TYR A 155 2.26 1.83 17.08
C TYR A 155 3.41 2.37 17.93
N GLU A 156 3.50 3.70 18.10
CA GLU A 156 4.52 4.35 18.92
C GLU A 156 4.45 3.92 20.40
N ARG A 157 3.25 3.63 20.91
CA ARG A 157 3.04 3.13 22.28
C ARG A 157 3.34 1.64 22.46
N GLY A 158 3.70 0.92 21.39
CA GLY A 158 3.93 -0.53 21.42
C GLY A 158 2.68 -1.36 21.72
N VAL A 159 1.49 -0.74 21.66
CA VAL A 159 0.19 -1.40 21.90
C VAL A 159 -0.25 -2.17 20.67
N LEU A 160 0.13 -1.68 19.48
CA LEU A 160 -0.07 -2.38 18.23
C LEU A 160 1.01 -3.47 18.05
N GLN A 161 0.82 -4.65 18.67
CA GLN A 161 1.70 -5.80 18.48
C GLN A 161 1.50 -6.42 17.09
N PHE A 162 2.26 -5.90 16.09
CA PHE A 162 2.38 -6.38 14.69
C PHE A 162 1.17 -6.11 13.76
N PRO A 163 1.39 -5.84 12.46
CA PRO A 163 1.60 -4.46 12.03
C PRO A 163 0.61 -4.05 10.93
N TRP A 164 -0.28 -3.12 11.26
CA TRP A 164 -1.12 -2.40 10.30
C TRP A 164 -1.94 -3.30 9.37
N PHE A 165 -2.94 -3.91 10.02
CA PHE A 165 -4.14 -4.53 9.45
C PHE A 165 -3.89 -5.80 8.64
N ASP A 166 -3.79 -6.90 9.37
CA ASP A 166 -3.87 -8.28 8.88
C ASP A 166 -5.28 -8.68 8.37
N GLY A 167 -6.22 -7.74 8.28
CA GLY A 167 -7.57 -7.98 7.77
C GLY A 167 -8.53 -8.50 8.82
N ASP A 168 -8.04 -8.84 10.01
CA ASP A 168 -8.87 -9.06 11.17
C ASP A 168 -9.08 -7.69 11.84
N THR A 169 -10.31 -7.20 11.83
CA THR A 169 -10.69 -6.06 12.66
C THR A 169 -10.27 -6.37 14.10
N MET A 170 -9.23 -5.71 14.61
CA MET A 170 -8.97 -5.72 16.05
C MET A 170 -9.93 -4.73 16.72
N PRO A 171 -10.87 -5.18 17.59
CA PRO A 171 -11.44 -4.29 18.58
C PRO A 171 -10.31 -3.89 19.54
N ILE A 172 -9.76 -2.69 19.40
CA ILE A 172 -8.78 -2.16 20.35
C ILE A 172 -9.53 -1.81 21.63
N ARG A 173 -9.34 -2.61 22.68
CA ARG A 173 -9.83 -2.30 24.02
C ARG A 173 -8.88 -1.28 24.67
N CYS A 174 -9.18 0.00 24.54
CA CYS A 174 -8.59 1.01 25.42
C CYS A 174 -9.19 0.86 26.82
N ALA A 175 -8.44 0.26 27.75
CA ALA A 175 -8.72 0.41 29.18
C ALA A 175 -8.24 1.80 29.60
N ILE A 176 -9.19 2.73 29.76
CA ILE A 176 -8.94 3.99 30.44
C ILE A 176 -8.76 3.64 31.92
N ARG A 177 -7.60 3.98 32.50
CA ARG A 177 -7.41 4.12 33.95
C ARG A 177 -7.38 5.59 34.29
#